data_AF-A0A1H4RYA5-F1
#
_entry.id   AF-A0A1H4RYA5-F1
#
_cell.length_a   1.000
_cell.length_b   1.000
_cell.length_c   1.000
_cell.angle_alpha   90.00
_cell.angle_beta   90.00
_cell.angle_gamma   90.00
#
_symmetry.space_group_name_H-M   'P 1'
#
loop_
_entity.id
_entity.type
_entity.pdbx_description
1 polymer ?
#
loop_
_entity_poly.entity_id
_entity_poly.type
_entity_poly.pdbx_seq_one_letter_code
_entity_poly.pdbx_strand_id
1 'polypeptide(L)'
;MPVMLWLISARIVAAVNSAIGTDAIRTIRVLAVGSAPALHTMRLALATAAAPEAPVKTRETTSPGYKESLAVHQAVVPERRVDPGIAQAVERQTRAMRELSVRAFPEQQGEPDGTSVSIEKARGQHLREAEAVRAKAVRRARAERPGRETETAAKVTVPDPGALRSTA
;
A
#
# COMPACT_ATOMS: atom_id res chain seq x y z
N MET A 1 2.55 26.54 -48.72
CA MET A 1 3.77 25.70 -48.73
C MET A 1 3.50 24.34 -48.08
N PRO A 2 2.80 23.38 -48.74
CA PRO A 2 2.45 22.08 -48.16
C PRO A 2 3.37 20.89 -48.56
N VAL A 3 4.29 21.10 -49.50
CA VAL A 3 5.05 20.00 -50.15
C VAL A 3 6.06 19.33 -49.21
N MET A 4 6.67 20.09 -48.30
CA MET A 4 7.72 19.59 -47.40
C MET A 4 7.22 18.57 -46.38
N LEU A 5 5.99 18.73 -45.87
CA LEU A 5 5.40 17.81 -44.88
C LEU A 5 5.12 16.42 -45.47
N TRP A 6 4.79 16.37 -46.76
CA TRP A 6 4.49 15.12 -47.46
C TRP A 6 5.75 14.28 -47.68
N LEU A 7 6.87 14.91 -48.06
CA LEU A 7 8.18 14.27 -48.21
C LEU A 7 8.69 13.67 -46.89
N ILE A 8 8.51 14.38 -45.78
CA ILE A 8 8.91 13.88 -44.45
C ILE A 8 8.05 12.68 -44.06
N SER A 9 6.74 12.76 -44.27
CA SER A 9 5.79 11.68 -43.93
C SER A 9 6.09 10.40 -44.71
N ALA A 10 6.39 10.50 -46.01
CA ALA A 10 6.75 9.34 -46.84
C ALA A 10 8.04 8.64 -46.37
N ARG A 11 9.05 9.41 -45.94
CA ARG A 11 10.30 8.85 -45.41
C ARG A 11 10.09 8.14 -44.07
N ILE A 12 9.21 8.67 -43.22
CA ILE A 12 8.88 8.03 -41.94
C ILE A 12 8.18 6.70 -42.19
N VAL A 13 7.17 6.67 -43.08
CA VAL A 13 6.46 5.43 -43.44
C VAL A 13 7.45 4.37 -43.95
N ALA A 14 8.32 4.74 -44.89
CA ALA A 14 9.32 3.83 -45.43
C ALA A 14 10.27 3.28 -44.35
N ALA A 15 10.79 4.16 -43.47
CA ALA A 15 11.70 3.74 -42.41
C ALA A 15 11.04 2.76 -41.42
N VAL A 16 9.78 3.01 -41.05
CA VAL A 16 9.05 2.16 -40.12
C VAL A 16 8.70 0.80 -40.76
N ASN A 17 8.22 0.78 -42.00
CA ASN A 17 7.95 -0.47 -42.70
C ASN A 17 9.24 -1.30 -42.92
N SER A 18 10.38 -0.64 -43.21
CA SER A 18 11.69 -1.32 -43.28
C SER A 18 12.14 -1.89 -41.93
N ALA A 19 11.93 -1.17 -40.82
CA ALA A 19 12.30 -1.66 -39.48
C ALA A 19 11.44 -2.85 -39.01
N ILE A 20 10.17 -2.89 -39.42
CA ILE A 20 9.22 -3.97 -39.07
C ILE A 20 9.33 -5.14 -40.07
N GLY A 21 9.95 -4.93 -41.23
CA GLY A 21 10.09 -5.94 -42.29
C GLY A 21 8.77 -6.27 -43.01
N THR A 22 7.74 -5.43 -42.85
CA THR A 22 6.41 -5.62 -43.47
C THR A 22 5.83 -4.27 -43.92
N ASP A 23 5.05 -4.29 -45.01
CA ASP A 23 4.37 -3.11 -45.55
C ASP A 23 3.00 -2.87 -44.88
N ALA A 24 3.03 -2.66 -43.56
CA ALA A 24 1.80 -2.56 -42.75
C ALA A 24 1.23 -1.13 -42.69
N ILE A 25 2.09 -0.10 -42.79
CA ILE A 25 1.68 1.30 -42.59
C ILE A 25 1.53 2.01 -43.94
N ARG A 26 0.34 2.55 -44.22
CA ARG A 26 0.04 3.26 -45.48
C ARG A 26 0.00 4.78 -45.35
N THR A 27 -0.37 5.31 -44.18
CA THR A 27 -0.48 6.76 -43.95
C THR A 27 -0.18 7.12 -42.50
N ILE A 28 0.51 8.25 -42.28
CA ILE A 28 0.78 8.81 -40.95
C ILE A 28 0.27 10.26 -40.93
N ARG A 29 -0.40 10.64 -39.84
CA ARG A 29 -0.79 12.03 -39.57
C ARG A 29 0.13 12.62 -38.50
N VAL A 30 1.00 13.54 -38.91
CA VAL A 30 1.88 14.29 -38.00
C VAL A 30 1.07 15.44 -37.39
N LEU A 31 0.83 15.38 -36.08
CA LEU A 31 0.18 16.46 -35.34
C LEU A 31 1.16 17.58 -35.05
N ALA A 32 0.65 18.82 -35.04
CA ALA A 32 1.44 19.98 -34.63
C ALA A 32 1.87 19.83 -33.17
N VAL A 33 3.13 20.19 -32.88
CA VAL A 33 3.65 20.23 -31.51
C VAL A 33 2.82 21.25 -30.72
N GLY A 34 2.06 20.76 -29.72
CA GLY A 34 1.17 21.57 -28.88
C GLY A 34 -0.31 21.17 -28.94
N SER A 35 -0.74 20.36 -29.91
CA SER A 35 -2.10 19.78 -29.93
C SER A 35 -2.10 18.38 -29.32
N ALA A 36 -1.90 18.30 -28.00
CA ALA A 36 -2.36 17.15 -27.26
C ALA A 36 -3.91 17.22 -27.19
N PRO A 37 -4.65 16.17 -27.56
CA PRO A 37 -6.08 16.12 -27.27
C PRO A 37 -6.24 16.24 -25.75
N ALA A 38 -7.06 17.20 -25.31
CA ALA A 38 -7.40 17.35 -23.90
C ALA A 38 -7.87 15.99 -23.38
N LEU A 39 -7.13 15.44 -22.42
CA LEU A 39 -7.58 14.29 -21.65
C LEU A 39 -8.97 14.65 -21.13
N HIS A 40 -9.93 13.77 -21.38
CA HIS A 40 -11.30 13.90 -20.90
C HIS A 40 -11.23 14.04 -19.38
N THR A 41 -11.25 15.28 -18.91
CA THR A 41 -11.25 15.60 -17.48
C THR A 41 -12.66 15.30 -17.04
N MET A 42 -12.87 14.07 -16.57
CA MET A 42 -14.12 13.65 -15.97
C MET A 42 -14.36 14.60 -14.80
N ARG A 43 -15.32 15.50 -14.97
CA ARG A 43 -15.78 16.44 -13.95
C ARG A 43 -16.26 15.62 -12.76
N LEU A 44 -15.44 15.53 -11.72
CA LEU A 44 -15.84 15.03 -10.42
C LEU A 44 -16.89 15.99 -9.85
N ALA A 45 -18.16 15.62 -10.02
CA ALA A 45 -19.25 16.26 -9.31
C ALA A 45 -19.05 16.03 -7.81
N LEU A 46 -19.20 17.11 -7.04
CA LEU A 46 -19.09 17.14 -5.59
C LEU A 46 -19.99 16.09 -4.92
N ALA A 47 -19.48 15.52 -3.83
CA ALA A 47 -20.05 14.45 -3.05
C ALA A 47 -21.54 14.61 -2.70
N THR A 48 -22.34 13.60 -3.06
CA THR A 48 -23.63 13.30 -2.47
C THR A 48 -23.54 11.93 -1.81
N ALA A 49 -23.87 11.89 -0.50
CA ALA A 49 -24.17 10.76 0.38
C ALA A 49 -23.48 9.42 0.08
N ALA A 50 -22.64 8.95 1.02
CA ALA A 50 -22.03 7.62 0.99
C ALA A 50 -23.10 6.53 0.79
N ALA A 51 -23.15 5.99 -0.42
CA ALA A 51 -23.89 4.79 -0.76
C ALA A 51 -23.31 3.59 0.03
N PRO A 52 -24.11 2.55 0.31
CA PRO A 52 -23.59 1.34 0.95
C PRO A 52 -22.41 0.81 0.13
N GLU A 53 -21.27 0.54 0.80
CA GLU A 53 -20.08 -0.02 0.16
C GLU A 53 -20.48 -1.28 -0.60
N ALA A 54 -20.49 -1.18 -1.93
CA ALA A 54 -20.76 -2.32 -2.78
C ALA A 54 -19.72 -3.42 -2.46
N PRO A 55 -20.12 -4.70 -2.46
CA PRO A 55 -19.20 -5.79 -2.15
C PRO A 55 -17.91 -5.68 -2.96
N VAL A 56 -16.77 -5.62 -2.28
CA VAL A 56 -15.46 -5.55 -2.92
C VAL A 56 -15.29 -6.78 -3.79
N LYS A 57 -15.21 -6.58 -5.11
CA LYS A 57 -14.96 -7.67 -6.06
C LYS A 57 -13.53 -8.15 -5.87
N THR A 58 -13.38 -9.32 -5.27
CA THR A 58 -12.11 -10.04 -5.19
C THR A 58 -11.87 -10.76 -6.50
N ARG A 59 -10.65 -11.28 -6.70
CA ARG A 59 -10.27 -11.97 -7.94
C ARG A 59 -11.20 -13.15 -8.25
N GLU A 60 -11.80 -13.74 -7.22
CA GLU A 60 -12.74 -14.87 -7.27
C GLU A 60 -14.18 -14.42 -7.59
N THR A 61 -14.61 -13.25 -7.11
CA THR A 61 -15.96 -12.69 -7.31
C THR A 61 -16.07 -11.70 -8.46
N THR A 62 -15.01 -11.56 -9.27
CA THR A 62 -15.00 -10.68 -10.45
C THR A 62 -15.86 -11.26 -11.60
N SER A 63 -16.28 -10.39 -12.52
CA SER A 63 -17.14 -10.74 -13.65
C SER A 63 -16.55 -11.86 -14.53
N PRO A 64 -17.42 -12.66 -15.21
CA PRO A 64 -16.98 -13.71 -16.12
C PRO A 64 -16.03 -13.21 -17.22
N GLY A 65 -16.32 -12.07 -17.86
CA GLY A 65 -15.47 -11.52 -18.93
C GLY A 65 -14.08 -11.09 -18.46
N TYR A 66 -13.93 -10.66 -17.20
CA TYR A 66 -12.60 -10.40 -16.62
C TYR A 66 -11.81 -11.70 -16.44
N LYS A 67 -12.46 -12.77 -15.96
CA LYS A 67 -11.82 -14.07 -15.80
C LYS A 67 -11.37 -14.65 -17.14
N GLU A 68 -12.20 -14.51 -18.17
CA GLU A 68 -11.87 -14.92 -19.54
C GLU A 68 -10.68 -14.12 -20.10
N SER A 69 -10.72 -12.80 -19.97
CA SER A 69 -9.62 -11.93 -20.39
C SER A 69 -8.30 -12.25 -19.65
N LEU A 70 -8.40 -12.54 -18.35
CA LEU A 70 -7.27 -12.93 -17.53
C LEU A 70 -6.71 -14.30 -17.95
N ALA A 71 -7.57 -15.26 -18.26
CA ALA A 71 -7.15 -16.59 -18.73
C ALA A 71 -6.45 -16.50 -20.09
N VAL A 72 -6.99 -15.71 -21.03
CA VAL A 72 -6.34 -15.45 -22.33
C VAL A 72 -4.99 -14.77 -22.14
N HIS A 73 -4.92 -13.75 -21.29
CA HIS A 73 -3.65 -13.09 -20.98
C HIS A 73 -2.64 -14.06 -20.37
N GLN A 74 -3.06 -14.88 -19.40
CA GLN A 74 -2.19 -15.87 -18.75
C GLN A 74 -1.72 -16.97 -19.70
N ALA A 75 -2.54 -17.38 -20.67
CA ALA A 75 -2.16 -18.36 -21.68
C ALA A 75 -1.04 -17.86 -22.62
N VAL A 76 -0.93 -16.54 -22.81
CA VAL A 76 0.08 -15.91 -23.67
C VAL A 76 1.36 -15.56 -22.90
N VAL A 77 1.30 -15.48 -21.56
CA VAL A 77 2.50 -15.16 -20.76
C VAL A 77 3.50 -16.32 -20.84
N PRO A 78 4.69 -16.12 -21.42
CA PRO A 78 5.70 -17.15 -21.47
C PRO A 78 6.18 -17.49 -20.05
N GLU A 79 6.48 -18.77 -19.84
CA GLU A 79 7.04 -19.24 -18.58
C GLU A 79 8.32 -18.48 -18.25
N ARG A 80 8.33 -17.82 -17.09
CA ARG A 80 9.50 -17.04 -16.65
C ARG A 80 10.65 -17.99 -16.36
N ARG A 81 11.58 -18.11 -17.30
CA ARG A 81 12.84 -18.82 -17.08
C ARG A 81 13.76 -17.92 -16.25
N VAL A 82 14.07 -18.37 -15.04
CA VAL A 82 15.15 -17.77 -14.25
C VAL A 82 16.45 -18.22 -14.87
N ASP A 83 17.19 -17.29 -15.47
CA ASP A 83 18.50 -17.58 -16.03
C ASP A 83 19.47 -17.98 -14.89
N PRO A 84 20.11 -19.16 -14.95
CA PRO A 84 21.05 -19.60 -13.93
C PRO A 84 22.23 -18.61 -13.74
N GLY A 85 22.59 -17.85 -14.77
CA GLY A 85 23.59 -16.77 -14.67
C GLY A 85 23.15 -15.62 -13.77
N ILE A 86 21.84 -15.33 -13.71
CA ILE A 86 21.27 -14.31 -12.81
C ILE A 86 21.38 -14.77 -11.36
N ALA A 87 21.08 -16.04 -11.07
CA ALA A 87 21.23 -16.57 -9.71
C ALA A 87 22.68 -16.44 -9.21
N GLN A 88 23.65 -16.81 -10.05
CA GLN A 88 25.07 -16.66 -9.74
C GLN A 88 25.51 -15.19 -9.62
N ALA A 89 24.92 -14.28 -10.40
CA ALA A 89 25.20 -12.85 -10.28
C ALA A 89 24.65 -12.28 -8.96
N VAL A 90 23.45 -12.68 -8.57
CA VAL A 90 22.82 -12.28 -7.30
C VAL A 90 23.61 -12.81 -6.11
N GLU A 91 24.09 -14.05 -6.16
CA GLU A 91 24.94 -14.62 -5.10
C GLU A 91 26.26 -13.85 -4.97
N ARG A 92 26.91 -13.54 -6.10
CA ARG A 92 28.14 -12.72 -6.11
C ARG A 92 27.91 -11.33 -5.53
N GLN A 93 26.82 -10.68 -5.92
CA GLN A 93 26.44 -9.37 -5.40
C GLN A 93 26.15 -9.45 -3.89
N THR A 94 25.38 -10.44 -3.45
CA THR A 94 25.02 -10.63 -2.05
C THR A 94 26.25 -10.89 -1.19
N ARG A 95 27.20 -11.69 -1.70
CA ARG A 95 28.49 -11.93 -1.04
C ARG A 95 29.29 -10.64 -0.90
N ALA A 96 29.44 -9.87 -1.99
CA ALA A 96 30.15 -8.59 -1.97
C ALA A 96 29.52 -7.60 -0.98
N MET A 97 28.19 -7.51 -0.95
CA MET A 97 27.47 -6.66 0.01
C MET A 97 27.68 -7.10 1.46
N ARG A 98 27.69 -8.41 1.72
CA ARG A 98 27.95 -8.94 3.07
C ARG A 98 29.39 -8.65 3.51
N GLU A 99 30.36 -8.80 2.61
CA GLU A 99 31.77 -8.48 2.88
C GLU A 99 31.97 -6.99 3.17
N LEU A 100 31.32 -6.11 2.40
CA LEU A 100 31.32 -4.67 2.66
C LEU A 100 30.67 -4.34 4.00
N SER A 101 29.54 -4.97 4.32
CA SER A 101 28.85 -4.80 5.60
C SER A 101 29.74 -5.21 6.76
N VAL A 102 30.43 -6.35 6.64
CA VAL A 102 31.39 -6.85 7.63
C VAL A 102 32.51 -5.84 7.88
N ARG A 103 33.06 -5.27 6.81
CA ARG A 103 34.13 -4.28 6.91
C ARG A 103 33.66 -2.96 7.51
N ALA A 104 32.42 -2.54 7.20
CA ALA A 104 31.85 -1.29 7.69
C ALA A 104 31.37 -1.38 9.15
N PHE A 105 30.94 -2.58 9.59
CA PHE A 105 30.33 -2.80 10.90
C PHE A 105 30.93 -4.03 11.61
N PRO A 106 32.21 -3.98 12.03
CA PRO A 106 32.88 -5.11 12.68
C PRO A 106 32.26 -5.48 14.04
N GLU A 107 31.67 -4.52 14.75
CA GLU A 107 30.99 -4.70 16.05
C GLU A 107 29.78 -5.67 15.96
N GLN A 108 29.19 -5.82 14.77
CA GLN A 108 28.02 -6.68 14.55
C GLN A 108 28.39 -8.17 14.38
N GLN A 109 29.66 -8.53 14.43
CA GLN A 109 30.17 -9.90 14.25
C GLN A 109 30.15 -10.76 15.52
N GLY A 110 29.75 -10.20 16.67
CA GLY A 110 29.73 -10.91 17.96
C GLY A 110 28.56 -11.88 18.16
N GLU A 111 27.57 -11.90 17.27
CA GLU A 111 26.45 -12.85 17.33
C GLU A 111 26.66 -13.94 16.25
N PRO A 112 27.02 -15.17 16.63
CA PRO A 112 27.11 -16.26 15.68
C PRO A 112 25.69 -16.63 15.21
N ASP A 113 25.55 -16.83 13.90
CA ASP A 113 24.38 -17.38 13.21
C ASP A 113 23.03 -16.71 13.48
N GLY A 114 22.59 -15.82 12.58
CA GLY A 114 21.16 -15.72 12.22
C GLY A 114 20.19 -15.39 13.37
N THR A 115 20.68 -14.93 14.52
CA THR A 115 19.89 -14.47 15.66
C THR A 115 19.50 -13.01 15.50
N SER A 116 19.18 -12.58 14.28
CA SER A 116 17.97 -11.77 14.17
C SER A 116 16.88 -12.64 14.78
N VAL A 117 16.63 -12.47 16.09
CA VAL A 117 15.52 -13.11 16.81
C VAL A 117 14.37 -13.08 15.82
N SER A 118 13.94 -14.26 15.33
CA SER A 118 12.91 -14.34 14.29
C SER A 118 11.87 -13.29 14.63
N ILE A 119 11.50 -12.44 13.67
CA ILE A 119 10.68 -11.25 13.92
C ILE A 119 9.46 -11.62 14.76
N GLU A 120 8.95 -12.83 14.59
CA GLU A 120 7.90 -13.43 15.39
C GLU A 120 8.25 -13.66 16.88
N LYS A 121 9.44 -14.19 17.19
CA LYS A 121 9.95 -14.35 18.56
C LYS A 121 10.18 -13.00 19.24
N ALA A 122 10.67 -12.00 18.49
CA ALA A 122 10.84 -10.63 19.01
C ALA A 122 9.48 -9.97 19.30
N ARG A 123 8.50 -10.13 18.39
CA ARG A 123 7.11 -9.68 18.62
C ARG A 123 6.47 -10.37 19.82
N GLY A 124 6.64 -11.69 19.93
CA GLY A 124 6.14 -12.46 21.06
C GLY A 124 6.73 -12.01 22.40
N GLN A 125 8.01 -11.62 22.43
CA GLN A 125 8.63 -11.07 23.62
C GLN A 125 8.08 -9.68 23.98
N HIS A 126 7.97 -8.77 23.01
CA HIS A 126 7.39 -7.45 23.25
C HIS A 126 5.95 -7.48 23.74
N LEU A 127 5.13 -8.41 23.24
CA LEU A 127 3.75 -8.57 23.71
C LEU A 127 3.71 -8.99 25.19
N ARG A 128 4.58 -9.92 25.62
CA ARG A 128 4.67 -10.34 27.02
C ARG A 128 5.13 -9.21 27.93
N GLU A 129 6.10 -8.42 27.49
CA GLU A 129 6.56 -7.24 28.21
C GLU A 129 5.45 -6.20 28.36
N ALA A 130 4.71 -5.93 27.28
CA ALA A 130 3.58 -5.01 27.30
C ALA A 130 2.45 -5.50 28.23
N GLU A 131 2.14 -6.80 28.23
CA GLU A 131 1.17 -7.40 29.15
C GLU A 131 1.61 -7.31 30.61
N ALA A 132 2.90 -7.54 30.90
CA ALA A 132 3.45 -7.41 32.25
C ALA A 132 3.33 -5.98 32.77
N VAL A 133 3.64 -4.99 31.93
CA VAL A 133 3.48 -3.56 32.25
C VAL A 133 2.01 -3.22 32.47
N ARG A 134 1.12 -3.68 31.59
CA ARG A 134 -0.33 -3.46 31.72
C ARG A 134 -0.88 -4.08 33.01
N ALA A 135 -0.49 -5.30 33.34
CA ALA A 135 -0.91 -5.97 34.56
C ALA A 135 -0.44 -5.23 35.82
N LYS A 136 0.81 -4.73 35.81
CA LYS A 136 1.34 -3.90 36.90
C LYS A 136 0.56 -2.59 37.05
N ALA A 137 0.26 -1.92 35.94
CA ALA A 137 -0.53 -0.68 35.95
C ALA A 137 -1.95 -0.90 36.50
N VAL A 138 -2.61 -2.00 36.12
CA VAL A 138 -3.94 -2.35 36.65
C VAL A 138 -3.89 -2.64 38.16
N ARG A 139 -2.88 -3.39 38.63
CA ARG A 139 -2.72 -3.65 40.07
C ARG A 139 -2.52 -2.35 40.85
N ARG A 140 -1.69 -1.44 40.32
CA ARG A 140 -1.47 -0.12 40.91
C ARG A 140 -2.76 0.71 40.94
N ALA A 141 -3.48 0.80 39.82
CA ALA A 141 -4.75 1.53 39.74
C ALA A 141 -5.81 0.98 40.71
N ARG A 142 -5.81 -0.33 40.97
CA ARG A 142 -6.69 -0.95 41.99
C ARG A 142 -6.24 -0.63 43.42
N ALA A 143 -4.93 -0.66 43.69
CA ALA A 143 -4.37 -0.30 44.99
C ALA A 143 -4.57 1.18 45.32
N GLU A 144 -4.57 2.05 44.32
CA GLU A 144 -4.83 3.50 44.44
C GLU A 144 -6.33 3.86 44.45
N ARG A 145 -7.24 2.87 44.39
CA ARG A 145 -8.69 3.10 44.38
C ARG A 145 -9.37 3.43 45.73
N PRO A 146 -8.77 3.35 46.93
CA PRO A 146 -9.50 3.75 48.13
C PRO A 146 -9.52 5.29 48.22
N GLY A 147 -10.67 5.89 47.90
CA GLY A 147 -10.94 7.31 48.17
C GLY A 147 -11.90 8.03 47.20
N ARG A 148 -12.10 7.55 45.97
CA ARG A 148 -13.01 8.26 45.03
C ARG A 148 -14.51 8.01 45.28
N GLU A 149 -14.84 6.96 46.04
CA GLU A 149 -16.23 6.63 46.36
C GLU A 149 -16.73 7.36 47.63
N THR A 150 -15.85 7.93 48.46
CA THR A 150 -16.25 8.73 49.64
C THR A 150 -16.31 10.23 49.37
N GLU A 151 -15.58 10.75 48.38
CA GLU A 151 -15.55 12.19 48.08
C GLU A 151 -16.70 12.66 47.15
N THR A 152 -17.31 11.73 46.40
CA THR A 152 -18.49 12.03 45.56
C THR A 152 -19.81 11.90 46.31
N ALA A 153 -19.87 11.12 47.40
CA ALA A 153 -21.04 11.04 48.28
C ALA A 153 -21.17 12.24 49.24
N ALA A 154 -20.08 12.92 49.58
CA ALA A 154 -20.09 14.06 50.51
C ALA A 154 -20.42 15.42 49.86
N LYS A 155 -20.48 15.52 48.52
CA LYS A 155 -20.69 16.80 47.80
C LYS A 155 -22.07 16.95 47.15
N VAL A 156 -22.97 15.99 47.31
CA VAL A 156 -24.38 16.12 46.91
C VAL A 156 -25.25 16.22 48.16
N THR A 157 -25.07 17.29 48.92
CA THR A 157 -26.14 17.82 49.78
C THR A 157 -26.65 19.07 49.06
N VAL A 158 -27.64 18.86 48.19
CA VAL A 158 -28.46 19.93 47.61
C VAL A 158 -29.42 20.40 48.72
N PRO A 159 -29.57 21.72 48.96
CA PRO A 159 -30.45 22.23 50.00
C PRO A 159 -31.91 22.03 49.62
N ASP A 160 -32.71 21.65 50.61
CA ASP A 160 -34.15 21.44 50.57
C ASP A 160 -34.92 22.72 50.18
N PRO A 161 -35.73 22.71 49.10
CA PRO A 161 -36.69 23.75 48.81
C PRO A 161 -38.13 23.22 48.88
N GLY A 162 -38.78 23.46 50.02
CA GLY A 162 -40.19 23.84 50.05
C GLY A 162 -41.22 22.72 50.22
N ALA A 163 -41.55 22.40 51.48
CA ALA A 163 -42.86 21.88 51.84
C ALA A 163 -43.71 23.00 52.46
N LEU A 164 -44.39 23.77 51.62
CA LEU A 164 -45.44 24.70 52.01
C LEU A 164 -46.80 23.98 52.06
N ARG A 165 -47.46 24.10 53.22
CA ARG A 165 -48.92 24.14 53.45
C ARG A 165 -49.69 22.83 53.46
N SER A 166 -50.12 22.45 54.67
CA SER A 166 -51.51 22.03 54.93
C SER A 166 -51.77 21.98 56.44
N THR A 167 -52.56 22.92 56.97
CA THR A 167 -53.56 22.65 58.02
C THR A 167 -54.63 23.74 57.97
N ALA A 168 -55.88 23.27 57.99
CA ALA A 168 -57.10 24.04 58.16
C ALA A 168 -57.24 24.64 59.57
#